data_AF-A0A7Z9WGB5-F1
#
_entry.id   AF-A0A7Z9WGB5-F1
#
_cell.length_a   1.000
_cell.length_b   1.000
_cell.length_c   1.000
_cell.angle_alpha   90.00
_cell.angle_beta   90.00
_cell.angle_gamma   90.00
#
_symmetry.space_group_name_H-M   'P 1'
#
loop_
_entity.id
_entity.type
_entity.pdbx_description
1 polymer ?
#
loop_
_entity_poly.entity_id
_entity_poly.type
_entity_poly.pdbx_seq_one_letter_code
_entity_poly.pdbx_strand_id
1 'polypeptide(L)'
;MNYLEKCFKKDPNMVSREIVDEVILVPIRQNVGDLESIYTLNEVGARIWELIDGKMKVSEIKEKIVKEFEVTSEEAEKDIVEYLQQLEEIKAIIEG
;
A
#
# COMPACT_ATOMS: atom_id res chain seq x y z
N MET A 1 14.64 -5.59 -10.94
CA MET A 1 13.91 -6.54 -10.07
C MET A 1 12.46 -6.56 -10.53
N ASN A 2 11.84 -7.73 -10.64
CA ASN A 2 10.45 -7.84 -11.09
C ASN A 2 9.50 -7.63 -9.89
N TYR A 3 9.06 -6.39 -9.65
CA TYR A 3 8.17 -6.05 -8.52
C TYR A 3 6.87 -6.84 -8.56
N LEU A 4 6.39 -7.18 -9.75
CA LEU A 4 5.14 -7.89 -9.98
C LEU A 4 5.10 -9.29 -9.34
N GLU A 5 6.25 -9.93 -9.15
CA GLU A 5 6.35 -11.27 -8.57
C GLU A 5 6.52 -11.25 -7.04
N LYS A 6 6.68 -10.07 -6.44
CA LYS A 6 6.81 -9.92 -4.98
C LYS A 6 5.47 -10.05 -4.29
N CYS A 7 5.54 -10.47 -3.02
CA CYS A 7 4.42 -10.40 -2.08
C CYS A 7 4.84 -9.48 -0.93
N PHE A 8 3.95 -8.59 -0.52
CA PHE A 8 4.19 -7.68 0.61
C PHE A 8 3.20 -7.96 1.73
N LYS A 9 3.63 -7.74 2.97
CA LYS A 9 2.76 -7.74 4.15
C LYS A 9 2.87 -6.39 4.87
N LYS A 10 1.79 -6.00 5.53
CA LYS A 10 1.72 -4.80 6.37
C LYS A 10 2.66 -4.95 7.57
N ASP A 11 3.42 -3.90 7.89
CA ASP A 11 4.24 -3.87 9.09
C ASP A 11 3.33 -3.79 10.33
N PRO A 12 3.53 -4.62 11.37
CA PRO A 12 2.68 -4.62 12.56
C PRO A 12 2.76 -3.31 13.37
N ASN A 13 3.77 -2.48 13.12
CA ASN A 13 3.90 -1.14 13.71
C ASN A 13 3.24 -0.04 12.87
N MET A 14 2.51 -0.40 11.82
CA MET A 14 1.69 0.51 11.03
C MET A 14 0.22 0.10 11.18
N VAL A 15 -0.62 1.01 11.69
CA VAL A 15 -2.05 0.78 11.78
C VAL A 15 -2.78 1.64 10.76
N SER A 16 -3.83 1.10 10.17
CA SER A 16 -4.73 1.84 9.29
C SER A 16 -6.05 2.12 9.99
N ARG A 17 -6.59 3.31 9.81
CA ARG A 17 -7.93 3.69 10.26
C ARG A 17 -8.72 4.26 9.10
N GLU A 18 -9.88 3.68 8.86
CA GLU A 18 -10.83 4.15 7.86
C GLU A 18 -11.70 5.27 8.44
N ILE A 19 -11.84 6.35 7.69
CA ILE A 19 -12.66 7.51 8.02
C ILE A 19 -13.48 7.87 6.79
N VAL A 20 -14.75 7.48 6.79
CA VAL A 20 -15.76 7.75 5.74
C VAL A 20 -15.28 7.44 4.32
N ASP A 21 -14.49 8.34 3.71
CA ASP A 21 -14.01 8.23 2.33
C ASP A 21 -12.46 8.13 2.22
N GLU A 22 -11.75 8.08 3.35
CA GLU A 22 -10.29 8.06 3.39
C GLU A 22 -9.75 6.98 4.31
N VAL A 23 -8.59 6.41 3.96
CA VAL A 23 -7.83 5.54 4.86
C VAL A 23 -6.61 6.30 5.36
N ILE A 24 -6.43 6.33 6.66
CA ILE A 24 -5.30 6.97 7.32
C ILE A 24 -4.34 5.92 7.86
N LEU A 25 -3.06 6.03 7.51
CA LEU A 25 -1.99 5.22 8.08
C LEU A 25 -1.31 5.99 9.22
N VAL A 26 -1.16 5.33 10.35
CA VAL A 26 -0.53 5.87 11.56
C VAL A 26 0.55 4.91 12.05
N PRO A 27 1.83 5.33 12.12
CA PRO A 27 2.86 4.54 12.76
C PRO A 27 2.68 4.55 14.27
N ILE A 28 2.74 3.38 14.91
CA ILE A 28 2.63 3.25 16.39
C ILE A 28 4.01 3.15 17.07
N ARG A 29 5.05 3.73 16.46
CA ARG A 29 6.43 3.69 16.98
C ARG A 29 6.58 4.62 18.18
N GLN A 30 7.34 4.19 19.19
CA GLN A 30 7.59 4.96 20.43
C GLN A 30 8.62 6.10 20.27
N ASN A 31 9.06 6.41 19.04
CA ASN A 31 10.08 7.41 18.82
C ASN A 31 9.45 8.78 18.60
N VAL A 32 9.88 9.77 19.38
CA VAL A 32 9.22 11.09 19.51
C VAL A 32 9.21 11.89 18.19
N GLY A 33 10.06 11.52 17.22
CA GLY A 33 10.10 12.12 15.88
C GLY A 33 9.24 11.43 14.82
N ASP A 34 8.73 10.21 15.06
CA ASP A 34 7.91 9.45 14.09
C ASP A 34 6.39 9.64 14.33
N LEU A 35 6.00 10.21 15.48
CA LEU A 35 4.61 10.31 15.96
C LEU A 35 3.76 11.33 15.19
N GLU A 36 4.36 12.21 14.38
CA GLU A 36 3.63 13.24 13.60
C GLU A 36 3.35 12.83 12.15
N SER A 37 3.83 11.66 11.69
CA SER A 37 3.65 11.24 10.29
C SER A 37 2.33 10.51 10.08
N ILE A 38 1.28 11.28 9.84
CA ILE A 38 -0.03 10.78 9.38
C ILE A 38 -0.05 10.76 7.86
N TYR A 39 -0.36 9.61 7.26
CA TYR A 39 -0.48 9.48 5.80
C TYR A 39 -1.92 9.20 5.43
N THR A 40 -2.47 9.96 4.48
CA THR A 40 -3.81 9.73 3.95
C THR A 40 -3.70 9.03 2.61
N LEU A 41 -4.50 7.99 2.41
CA LEU A 41 -4.58 7.23 1.18
C LEU A 41 -5.79 7.69 0.38
N ASN A 42 -5.59 7.88 -0.92
CA ASN A 42 -6.70 8.01 -1.86
C ASN A 42 -7.39 6.66 -2.08
N GLU A 43 -8.49 6.64 -2.83
CA GLU A 43 -9.30 5.44 -3.07
C GLU A 43 -8.47 4.26 -3.64
N VAL A 44 -7.63 4.53 -4.64
CA VAL A 44 -6.75 3.50 -5.25
C VAL A 44 -5.72 2.99 -4.25
N GLY A 45 -5.06 3.89 -3.51
CA GLY A 45 -4.05 3.54 -2.51
C GLY A 45 -4.63 2.78 -1.32
N ALA A 46 -5.83 3.15 -0.88
CA ALA A 46 -6.60 2.43 0.13
C ALA A 46 -6.91 1.02 -0.36
N ARG A 47 -7.33 0.88 -1.62
CA ARG A 47 -7.62 -0.43 -2.19
C ARG A 47 -6.39 -1.31 -2.34
N ILE A 48 -5.28 -0.76 -2.80
CA ILE A 48 -3.99 -1.48 -2.84
C ILE A 48 -3.62 -1.90 -1.41
N TRP A 49 -3.71 -0.99 -0.43
CA TRP A 49 -3.42 -1.29 0.97
C TRP A 49 -4.26 -2.44 1.50
N GLU A 50 -5.56 -2.50 1.22
CA GLU A 50 -6.42 -3.61 1.62
C GLU A 50 -5.94 -4.96 1.08
N LEU A 51 -5.54 -5.01 -0.20
CA LEU A 51 -5.12 -6.22 -0.89
C LEU A 51 -3.74 -6.75 -0.44
N ILE A 52 -2.94 -5.95 0.26
CA ILE A 52 -1.67 -6.38 0.84
C ILE A 52 -1.93 -7.28 2.06
N ASP A 53 -1.71 -8.59 1.88
CA ASP A 53 -2.00 -9.64 2.88
C ASP A 53 -0.81 -10.56 3.19
N GLY A 54 0.36 -10.34 2.55
CA GLY A 54 1.54 -11.18 2.67
C GLY A 54 1.58 -12.42 1.77
N LYS A 55 0.57 -12.63 0.94
CA LYS A 55 0.44 -13.81 0.07
C LYS A 55 0.18 -13.43 -1.38
N MET A 56 -0.63 -12.40 -1.59
CA MET A 56 -1.00 -11.92 -2.91
C MET A 56 0.18 -11.26 -3.61
N LYS A 57 0.41 -11.65 -4.87
CA LYS A 57 1.45 -11.02 -5.68
C LYS A 57 1.03 -9.65 -6.16
N VAL A 58 2.01 -8.78 -6.39
CA VAL A 58 1.76 -7.45 -6.97
C VAL A 58 1.10 -7.54 -8.35
N SER A 59 1.40 -8.57 -9.16
CA SER A 59 0.70 -8.83 -10.42
C SER A 59 -0.81 -9.08 -10.24
N GLU A 60 -1.20 -9.82 -9.21
CA GLU A 60 -2.59 -10.11 -8.91
C GLU A 60 -3.31 -8.85 -8.37
N ILE A 61 -2.63 -8.05 -7.55
CA ILE A 61 -3.13 -6.74 -7.10
C ILE A 61 -3.37 -5.84 -8.32
N LYS A 62 -2.41 -5.77 -9.25
CA LYS A 62 -2.54 -5.02 -10.50
C LYS A 62 -3.78 -5.42 -11.28
N GLU A 63 -3.99 -6.71 -11.50
CA GLU A 63 -5.16 -7.19 -12.24
C GLU A 63 -6.48 -6.79 -11.57
N LYS A 64 -6.53 -6.74 -10.24
CA LYS A 64 -7.71 -6.24 -9.52
C LYS A 64 -7.91 -4.75 -9.72
N ILE A 65 -6.86 -3.94 -9.56
CA ILE A 65 -6.95 -2.49 -9.75
C ILE A 65 -7.38 -2.11 -11.16
N VAL A 66 -6.80 -2.76 -12.19
CA VAL A 66 -7.19 -2.56 -13.60
C VAL A 66 -8.69 -2.83 -13.81
N LYS A 67 -9.22 -3.88 -13.18
CA LYS A 67 -10.64 -4.26 -13.31
C LYS A 67 -11.58 -3.36 -12.50
N GLU A 68 -11.15 -2.92 -11.32
CA GLU A 68 -11.99 -2.13 -10.40
C GLU A 68 -12.03 -0.64 -10.78
N PHE A 69 -10.93 -0.09 -11.29
CA PHE A 69 -10.79 1.34 -11.60
C PHE A 69 -10.78 1.66 -13.11
N GLU A 70 -10.98 0.67 -13.98
CA GLU A 70 -11.02 0.81 -15.44
C GLU A 70 -9.80 1.54 -16.05
N VAL A 71 -8.62 1.37 -15.45
CA VAL A 71 -7.35 1.96 -15.90
C VAL A 71 -6.57 0.98 -16.80
N THR A 72 -5.58 1.46 -17.55
CA THR A 72 -4.72 0.57 -18.34
C THR A 72 -3.76 -0.23 -17.46
N SER A 73 -3.30 -1.38 -17.96
CA SER A 73 -2.32 -2.18 -17.22
C SER A 73 -0.97 -1.47 -17.02
N GLU A 74 -0.56 -0.59 -17.93
CA GLU A 74 0.71 0.14 -17.79
C GLU A 74 0.60 1.24 -16.73
N GLU A 75 -0.50 1.99 -16.72
CA GLU A 75 -0.78 3.00 -15.69
C GLU A 75 -0.89 2.34 -14.30
N ALA A 76 -1.68 1.28 -14.18
CA ALA A 76 -1.83 0.58 -12.91
C ALA A 76 -0.50 0.00 -12.41
N GLU A 77 0.32 -0.56 -13.29
CA GLU A 77 1.63 -1.10 -12.90
C GLU A 77 2.55 -0.01 -12.35
N LYS A 78 2.65 1.11 -13.06
CA LYS A 78 3.48 2.24 -12.64
C LYS A 78 3.00 2.77 -11.29
N ASP A 79 1.71 3.05 -11.16
CA ASP A 79 1.13 3.63 -9.95
C ASP A 79 1.28 2.70 -8.75
N ILE A 80 1.04 1.39 -8.93
CA ILE A 80 1.21 0.40 -7.87
C ILE A 80 2.67 0.29 -7.45
N VAL A 81 3.61 0.26 -8.39
CA VAL A 81 5.04 0.16 -8.07
C VAL A 81 5.52 1.41 -7.33
N GLU A 82 5.16 2.61 -7.80
CA GLU A 82 5.48 3.86 -7.13
C GLU A 82 4.87 3.91 -5.71
N TYR A 83 3.63 3.47 -5.56
CA TYR A 83 2.94 3.44 -4.28
C TYR A 83 3.56 2.44 -3.29
N LEU A 84 3.91 1.23 -3.73
CA LEU A 84 4.58 0.24 -2.88
C LEU A 84 5.96 0.72 -2.42
N GLN A 85 6.70 1.41 -3.29
CA GLN A 85 7.98 2.02 -2.91
C GLN A 85 7.83 3.09 -1.82
N GLN A 86 6.81 3.94 -1.92
CA GLN A 86 6.49 4.93 -0.89
C GLN A 86 6.16 4.25 0.46
N LEU A 87 5.35 3.18 0.42
CA LEU A 87 5.03 2.40 1.61
C LEU A 87 6.26 1.72 2.23
N GLU A 88 7.19 1.22 1.43
CA GLU A 88 8.46 0.67 1.93
C GLU A 88 9.35 1.74 2.55
N GLU A 89 9.44 2.94 1.96
CA GLU A 89 10.25 4.06 2.46
C GLU A 89 9.80 4.48 3.87
N ILE A 90 8.49 4.56 4.09
CA ILE A 90 7.92 4.88 5.42
C ILE A 90 7.84 3.63 6.33
N LYS A 91 8.31 2.47 5.85
CA LYS A 91 8.28 1.18 6.55
C LYS A 91 6.86 0.80 7.00
N ALA A 92 5.87 1.03 6.14
CA ALA A 92 4.48 0.60 6.30
C ALA A 92 4.27 -0.85 5.85
N ILE A 93 5.10 -1.33 4.92
CA ILE A 93 5.09 -2.69 4.41
C ILE A 93 6.49 -3.29 4.43
N ILE A 94 6.55 -4.61 4.43
CA ILE A 94 7.77 -5.41 4.36
C ILE A 94 7.57 -6.56 3.37
N GLU A 95 8.65 -7.02 2.74
CA GLU A 95 8.60 -8.17 1.84
C GLU A 95 8.17 -9.44 2.62
N GLY A 96 7.29 -10.22 1.98
CA GLY A 96 6.55 -11.35 2.54
C GLY A 96 7.43 -12.49 3.04
#